data_AF-A0A4Y2EFJ0-F1
#
_entry.id   AF-A0A4Y2EFJ0-F1
#
_cell.length_a   1.000
_cell.length_b   1.000
_cell.length_c   1.000
_cell.angle_alpha   90.00
_cell.angle_beta   90.00
_cell.angle_gamma   90.00
#
_symmetry.space_group_name_H-M   'P 1'
#
loop_
_entity.id
_entity.type
_entity.pdbx_description
1 polymer ?
#
loop_
_entity_poly.entity_id
_entity_poly.type
_entity_poly.pdbx_seq_one_letter_code
_entity_poly.pdbx_strand_id
1 'polypeptide(L)'
;MEMFMDDIIPHEIGSISHDSENFTLQYLDFFLLREESQGYWRTRYNFELYRLYKENQVTQIIRSNRLRWLGHVWRTPENNPSRLHTFKNPGGARGRGRPSTRCLDDTENEIKILKIKNWQRVVLDRLSWKKRAVEASKTCNRLLRS
;
A
#
# COMPACT_ATOMS: atom_id res chain seq x y z
N MET A 1 34.35 -15.93 14.92
CA MET A 1 34.30 -17.35 14.51
C MET A 1 32.91 -17.57 13.95
N GLU A 2 32.86 -17.73 12.63
CA GLU A 2 31.66 -18.03 11.85
C GLU A 2 31.07 -19.37 12.27
N MET A 3 29.76 -19.51 12.05
CA MET A 3 29.19 -20.74 11.55
C MET A 3 28.03 -20.39 10.62
N PHE A 4 28.26 -20.66 9.34
CA PHE A 4 27.25 -20.81 8.28
C PHE A 4 26.38 -22.04 8.54
N MET A 5 25.11 -21.92 8.15
CA MET A 5 24.17 -22.94 7.66
C MET A 5 23.06 -22.10 6.98
N ASP A 6 23.06 -21.79 5.69
CA ASP A 6 23.17 -22.69 4.53
C ASP A 6 22.43 -24.00 4.80
N ASP A 7 21.11 -23.97 4.59
CA ASP A 7 20.32 -25.04 3.95
C ASP A 7 18.82 -24.88 4.25
N ILE A 8 18.17 -23.88 3.63
CA ILE A 8 16.81 -24.04 3.11
C ILE A 8 16.75 -23.32 1.77
N ILE A 9 17.18 -23.98 0.70
CA ILE A 9 16.71 -23.66 -0.65
C ILE A 9 15.47 -24.51 -0.92
N PRO A 10 14.27 -23.93 -1.06
CA PRO A 10 13.26 -24.47 -1.94
C PRO A 10 13.48 -23.83 -3.31
N HIS A 11 13.88 -24.72 -4.22
CA HIS A 11 13.74 -24.65 -5.67
C HIS A 11 12.60 -23.75 -6.17
N GLU A 12 12.92 -22.96 -7.21
CA GLU A 12 12.00 -22.38 -8.19
C GLU A 12 10.69 -21.75 -7.67
N ILE A 13 10.72 -20.45 -7.39
CA ILE A 13 9.51 -19.62 -7.46
C ILE A 13 9.84 -18.39 -8.30
N GLY A 14 9.29 -18.39 -9.50
CA GLY A 14 9.46 -17.31 -10.48
C GLY A 14 9.09 -15.94 -9.91
N SER A 15 9.86 -14.95 -10.36
CA SER A 15 9.41 -13.57 -10.55
C SER A 15 8.77 -12.90 -9.32
N ILE A 16 9.50 -12.83 -8.20
CA ILE A 16 9.16 -11.87 -7.14
C ILE A 16 9.46 -10.46 -7.69
N SER A 17 8.40 -9.67 -7.79
CA SER A 17 8.37 -8.30 -8.31
C SER A 17 9.48 -7.43 -7.73
N HIS A 18 10.34 -6.93 -8.62
CA HIS A 18 11.44 -5.97 -8.41
C HIS A 18 11.06 -4.67 -7.65
N ASP A 19 9.79 -4.49 -7.30
CA ASP A 19 9.23 -3.33 -6.60
C ASP A 19 9.34 -3.41 -5.07
N SER A 20 9.40 -4.61 -4.45
CA SER A 20 9.34 -4.75 -2.98
C SER A 20 10.69 -4.56 -2.29
N GLU A 21 11.79 -4.97 -2.92
CA GLU A 21 13.15 -4.83 -2.38
C GLU A 21 13.68 -3.39 -2.51
N ASN A 22 13.35 -2.71 -3.62
CA ASN A 22 13.66 -1.29 -3.78
C ASN A 22 12.92 -0.43 -2.74
N PHE A 23 11.73 -0.84 -2.30
CA PHE A 23 10.96 -0.13 -1.27
C PHE A 23 11.60 -0.25 0.12
N THR A 24 12.07 -1.43 0.52
CA THR A 24 12.73 -1.62 1.83
C THR A 24 14.09 -0.94 1.89
N LEU A 25 14.88 -1.02 0.82
CA LEU A 25 16.20 -0.38 0.74
C LEU A 25 16.08 1.16 0.70
N GLN A 26 15.13 1.71 -0.04
CA GLN A 26 14.87 3.16 -0.06
C GLN A 26 14.39 3.68 1.31
N TYR A 27 13.61 2.90 2.07
CA TYR A 27 13.16 3.28 3.41
C TYR A 27 14.26 3.20 4.47
N LEU A 28 15.16 2.21 4.37
CA LEU A 28 16.33 2.14 5.25
C LEU A 28 17.29 3.31 4.98
N ASP A 29 17.45 3.70 3.71
CA ASP A 29 18.20 4.91 3.33
C ASP A 29 17.48 6.19 3.82
N PHE A 30 16.14 6.24 3.73
CA PHE A 30 15.30 7.33 4.25
C PHE A 30 15.40 7.51 5.77
N PHE A 31 15.56 6.44 6.54
CA PHE A 31 15.79 6.51 8.00
C PHE A 31 17.24 6.92 8.34
N LEU A 32 18.19 6.69 7.43
CA LEU A 32 19.62 6.92 7.61
C LEU A 32 20.14 8.22 6.94
N LEU A 33 19.29 8.94 6.20
CA LEU A 33 19.64 10.21 5.55
C LEU A 33 19.79 11.34 6.57
N ARG A 34 20.93 11.28 7.26
CA ARG A 34 21.41 12.22 8.25
C ARG A 34 21.89 13.48 7.53
N GLU A 35 21.30 14.63 7.84
CA GLU A 35 21.77 15.92 7.32
C GLU A 35 22.71 16.57 8.35
N GLU A 36 23.85 17.06 7.88
CA GLU A 36 24.73 17.92 8.66
C GLU A 36 24.22 19.36 8.56
N SER A 37 23.61 19.86 9.64
CA SER A 37 23.19 21.26 9.76
C SER A 37 23.95 21.88 10.91
N GLN A 38 24.84 22.85 10.62
CA GLN A 38 25.60 23.58 11.65
C GLN A 38 26.39 22.65 12.59
N GLY A 39 26.97 21.56 12.07
CA GLY A 39 27.75 20.58 12.85
C GLY A 39 26.94 19.53 13.62
N TYR A 40 25.61 19.51 13.46
CA TYR A 40 24.74 18.51 14.09
C TYR A 40 24.03 17.63 13.08
N TRP A 41 23.94 16.35 13.43
CA TRP A 41 23.21 15.35 12.69
C TRP A 41 21.75 15.30 13.14
N ARG A 42 20.81 15.49 12.22
CA ARG A 42 19.37 15.33 12.50
C ARG A 42 18.70 14.42 11.48
N THR A 43 17.63 13.76 11.92
CA THR A 43 16.68 13.09 11.02
C THR A 43 15.85 14.16 10.29
N ARG A 44 15.70 14.01 8.97
CA ARG A 44 14.87 14.90 8.17
C ARG A 44 13.38 14.65 8.40
N TYR A 45 12.57 15.69 8.29
CA TYR A 45 11.12 15.57 8.34
C TYR A 45 10.58 15.02 7.01
N ASN A 46 9.44 14.32 7.07
CA ASN A 46 8.79 13.76 5.87
C ASN A 46 8.61 14.81 4.75
N PHE A 47 8.18 16.04 5.08
CA PHE A 47 7.99 17.10 4.07
C PHE A 47 9.30 17.53 3.38
N GLU A 48 10.43 17.47 4.08
CA GLU A 48 11.75 17.79 3.52
C GLU A 48 12.14 16.73 2.49
N LEU A 49 11.93 15.46 2.84
CA LEU A 49 12.24 14.32 1.99
C LEU A 49 11.37 14.32 0.72
N TYR A 50 10.08 14.60 0.85
CA TYR A 50 9.18 14.72 -0.31
C TYR A 50 9.58 15.86 -1.26
N ARG A 51 10.06 16.98 -0.72
CA ARG A 51 10.54 18.11 -1.53
C ARG A 51 11.83 17.78 -2.30
N LEU A 52 12.73 17.04 -1.66
CA LEU A 52 14.03 16.66 -2.23
C LEU A 52 13.87 15.64 -3.36
N TYR A 53 13.17 14.54 -3.09
CA TYR A 53 13.03 13.44 -4.05
C TYR A 53 11.90 13.65 -5.05
N LYS A 54 10.97 14.58 -4.78
CA LYS A 54 9.76 14.84 -5.60
C LYS A 54 8.93 13.57 -5.82
N GLU A 55 8.98 12.66 -4.86
CA GLU A 55 8.27 11.38 -4.89
C GLU A 55 6.89 11.48 -4.27
N ASN A 56 6.09 10.44 -4.51
CA ASN A 56 4.76 10.33 -3.89
C ASN A 56 4.87 10.19 -2.38
N GLN A 57 3.94 10.81 -1.65
CA GLN A 57 3.85 10.64 -0.21
C GLN A 57 3.67 9.15 0.13
N VAL A 58 4.26 8.69 1.24
CA VAL A 58 4.08 7.32 1.75
C VAL A 58 2.60 6.91 1.79
N THR A 59 1.76 7.83 2.26
CA THR A 59 0.32 7.60 2.35
C THR A 59 -0.34 7.44 0.99
N GLN A 60 0.13 8.11 -0.07
CA GLN A 60 -0.37 7.92 -1.44
C GLN A 60 0.02 6.54 -1.99
N ILE A 61 1.24 6.08 -1.69
CA ILE A 61 1.71 4.75 -2.08
C ILE A 61 0.85 3.68 -1.43
N ILE A 62 0.65 3.74 -0.10
CA ILE A 62 -0.18 2.80 0.66
C ILE A 62 -1.60 2.72 0.08
N ARG A 63 -2.24 3.86 -0.17
CA ARG A 63 -3.60 3.92 -0.74
C ARG A 63 -3.66 3.33 -2.15
N SER A 64 -2.70 3.68 -3.01
CA SER A 64 -2.63 3.12 -4.36
C SER A 64 -2.45 1.60 -4.37
N ASN A 65 -1.70 1.06 -3.40
CA ASN A 65 -1.50 -0.37 -3.22
C ASN A 65 -2.76 -1.06 -2.70
N ARG A 66 -3.50 -0.44 -1.76
CA ARG A 66 -4.81 -0.93 -1.32
C ARG A 66 -5.81 -1.03 -2.46
N LEU A 67 -5.91 -0.01 -3.30
CA LEU A 67 -6.77 -0.03 -4.49
C LEU A 67 -6.33 -1.08 -5.52
N ARG A 68 -5.03 -1.31 -5.68
CA ARG A 68 -4.50 -2.38 -6.53
C ARG A 68 -4.92 -3.76 -5.99
N TRP A 69 -4.74 -3.98 -4.70
CA TRP A 69 -5.15 -5.21 -4.01
C TRP A 69 -6.66 -5.43 -4.10
N LEU A 70 -7.48 -4.42 -3.81
CA LEU A 70 -8.93 -4.53 -3.91
C LEU A 70 -9.36 -4.93 -5.33
N GLY A 71 -8.76 -4.32 -6.35
CA GLY A 71 -9.05 -4.68 -7.72
C GLY A 71 -8.63 -6.10 -8.08
N HIS A 72 -7.53 -6.58 -7.52
CA HIS A 72 -7.14 -7.98 -7.65
C HIS A 72 -8.18 -8.90 -6.98
N VAL A 73 -8.52 -8.66 -5.71
CA VAL A 73 -9.47 -9.49 -4.95
C VAL A 73 -10.88 -9.49 -5.54
N TRP A 74 -11.36 -8.38 -6.12
CA TRP A 74 -12.67 -8.38 -6.78
C TRP A 74 -12.71 -9.20 -8.07
N ARG A 75 -11.59 -9.27 -8.80
CA ARG A 75 -11.48 -10.01 -10.06
C ARG A 75 -11.24 -11.50 -9.86
N THR A 76 -10.86 -11.95 -8.67
CA THR A 76 -10.76 -13.39 -8.41
C THR A 76 -12.16 -14.02 -8.40
N PRO A 77 -12.26 -15.33 -8.72
CA PRO A 77 -13.52 -16.07 -8.66
C PRO A 77 -14.23 -15.89 -7.32
N GLU A 78 -15.56 -15.90 -7.32
CA GLU A 78 -16.37 -15.65 -6.12
C GLU A 78 -16.17 -16.72 -5.03
N ASN A 79 -15.85 -17.96 -5.42
CA ASN A 79 -15.50 -19.04 -4.50
C ASN A 79 -14.08 -18.92 -3.91
N ASN A 80 -13.28 -17.93 -4.33
CA ASN A 80 -11.94 -17.76 -3.79
C ASN A 80 -12.02 -17.33 -2.31
N PRO A 81 -11.31 -18.02 -1.40
CA PRO A 81 -11.40 -17.75 0.04
C PRO A 81 -10.99 -16.31 0.39
N SER A 82 -10.04 -15.73 -0.34
CA SER A 82 -9.61 -14.34 -0.14
C SER A 82 -10.73 -13.35 -0.45
N ARG A 83 -11.50 -13.58 -1.53
CA ARG A 83 -12.64 -12.75 -1.90
C ARG A 83 -13.78 -12.94 -0.91
N LEU A 84 -14.13 -14.19 -0.59
CA LEU A 84 -15.16 -14.50 0.40
C LEU A 84 -14.88 -13.83 1.74
N HIS A 85 -13.69 -14.04 2.31
CA HIS A 85 -13.33 -13.46 3.60
C HIS A 85 -13.28 -11.93 3.57
N THR A 86 -12.80 -11.36 2.46
CA THR A 86 -12.71 -9.91 2.30
C THR A 86 -14.07 -9.25 2.27
N PHE A 87 -15.06 -9.79 1.55
CA PHE A 87 -16.37 -9.14 1.37
C PHE A 87 -17.46 -9.65 2.32
N LYS A 88 -17.29 -10.83 2.92
CA LYS A 88 -18.20 -11.32 3.95
C LYS A 88 -18.10 -10.42 5.18
N ASN A 89 -19.24 -10.00 5.70
CA ASN A 89 -19.32 -9.30 6.98
C ASN A 89 -19.60 -10.31 8.09
N PRO A 90 -18.60 -10.76 8.87
CA PRO A 90 -18.87 -11.54 10.07
C PRO A 90 -19.52 -10.57 11.07
N GLY A 91 -20.83 -10.66 11.26
CA GLY A 91 -21.54 -9.83 12.22
C GLY A 91 -20.94 -9.94 13.63
N GLY A 92 -21.19 -8.91 14.46
CA GLY A 92 -20.71 -8.85 15.85
C GLY A 92 -19.90 -7.58 16.16
N ALA A 93 -19.68 -7.33 17.45
CA ALA A 93 -18.83 -6.24 17.92
C ALA A 93 -17.35 -6.66 17.85
N ARG A 94 -16.47 -5.75 17.42
CA ARG A 94 -15.02 -6.01 17.46
C ARG A 94 -14.52 -5.92 18.89
N GLY A 95 -13.65 -6.86 19.28
CA GLY A 95 -13.02 -6.87 20.60
C GLY A 95 -12.14 -5.64 20.85
N ARG A 96 -11.91 -5.33 22.13
CA ARG A 96 -11.02 -4.24 22.55
C ARG A 96 -9.62 -4.45 21.98
N GLY A 97 -8.99 -3.38 21.49
CA GLY A 97 -7.64 -3.38 20.92
C GLY A 97 -7.55 -3.68 19.42
N ARG A 98 -8.60 -4.25 18.79
CA ARG A 98 -8.63 -4.41 17.33
C ARG A 98 -9.02 -3.08 16.67
N PRO A 99 -8.35 -2.65 15.58
CA PRO A 99 -8.78 -1.48 14.83
C PRO A 99 -10.27 -1.54 14.46
N SER A 100 -10.98 -0.47 14.79
CA SER A 100 -12.42 -0.34 14.54
C SER A 100 -12.74 -0.41 13.04
N THR A 101 -11.84 0.12 12.21
CA THR A 101 -12.00 0.19 10.74
C THR A 101 -11.42 -1.04 10.05
N ARG A 102 -12.15 -1.66 9.12
CA ARG A 102 -11.60 -2.72 8.27
C ARG A 102 -10.75 -2.09 7.16
N CYS A 103 -9.74 -2.81 6.68
CA CYS A 103 -8.99 -2.42 5.48
C CYS A 103 -9.91 -2.11 4.28
N LEU A 104 -10.99 -2.89 4.13
CA LEU A 104 -11.97 -2.64 3.07
C LEU A 104 -12.77 -1.36 3.30
N ASP A 105 -13.12 -1.01 4.54
CA ASP A 105 -13.87 0.21 4.85
C ASP A 105 -13.01 1.45 4.53
N ASP A 106 -11.71 1.40 4.84
CA ASP A 106 -10.73 2.42 4.42
C ASP A 106 -10.67 2.54 2.90
N THR A 107 -10.59 1.41 2.21
CA THR A 107 -10.49 1.40 0.74
C THR A 107 -11.78 1.90 0.08
N GLU A 108 -12.95 1.60 0.64
CA GLU A 108 -14.22 2.18 0.20
C GLU A 108 -14.28 3.69 0.42
N ASN A 109 -13.71 4.18 1.53
CA ASN A 109 -13.57 5.62 1.75
C ASN A 109 -12.62 6.27 0.73
N GLU A 110 -11.52 5.61 0.37
CA GLU A 110 -10.63 6.08 -0.71
C GLU A 110 -11.38 6.19 -2.05
N ILE A 111 -12.20 5.19 -2.40
CA ILE A 111 -13.06 5.20 -3.60
C ILE A 111 -14.06 6.35 -3.56
N LYS A 112 -14.69 6.61 -2.40
CA LYS A 112 -15.62 7.74 -2.21
C LYS A 112 -14.91 9.08 -2.43
N ILE A 113 -13.69 9.24 -1.90
CA ILE A 113 -12.89 10.45 -2.05
C ILE A 113 -12.47 10.65 -3.51
N LEU A 114 -12.15 9.57 -4.23
CA LEU A 114 -11.88 9.58 -5.67
C LEU A 114 -13.15 9.72 -6.54
N LYS A 115 -14.35 9.76 -5.92
CA LYS A 115 -15.66 9.92 -6.58
C LYS A 115 -15.93 8.85 -7.65
N ILE A 116 -15.40 7.64 -7.47
CA ILE A 116 -15.61 6.54 -8.42
C ILE A 116 -16.96 5.90 -8.15
N LYS A 117 -17.95 6.20 -9.01
CA LYS A 117 -19.26 5.55 -8.98
C LYS A 117 -19.18 4.13 -9.56
N ASN A 118 -20.01 3.22 -9.03
CA ASN A 118 -20.13 1.83 -9.48
C ASN A 118 -18.77 1.14 -9.65
N TRP A 119 -17.88 1.34 -8.68
CA TRP A 119 -16.49 0.91 -8.75
C TRP A 119 -16.34 -0.58 -9.06
N GLN A 120 -17.28 -1.43 -8.59
CA GLN A 120 -17.34 -2.87 -8.89
C GLN A 120 -17.41 -3.20 -10.39
N ARG A 121 -18.05 -2.35 -11.20
CA ARG A 121 -18.06 -2.49 -12.66
C ARG A 121 -16.76 -1.96 -13.26
N VAL A 122 -16.28 -0.81 -12.75
CA VAL A 122 -15.04 -0.18 -13.22
C VAL A 122 -13.83 -1.08 -13.00
N VAL A 123 -13.81 -1.83 -11.90
CA VAL A 123 -12.68 -2.66 -11.48
C VAL A 123 -12.47 -3.87 -12.41
N LEU A 124 -13.50 -4.31 -13.13
CA LEU A 124 -13.41 -5.42 -14.07
C LEU A 124 -12.55 -5.07 -15.28
N ASP A 125 -12.61 -3.81 -15.73
CA ASP A 125 -11.67 -3.27 -16.70
C ASP A 125 -10.38 -2.85 -15.98
N ARG A 126 -9.30 -3.63 -16.19
CA ARG A 126 -7.99 -3.38 -15.57
C ARG A 126 -7.43 -2.01 -15.92
N LEU A 127 -7.60 -1.56 -17.16
CA LEU A 127 -7.04 -0.29 -17.62
C LEU A 127 -7.81 0.87 -17.02
N SER A 128 -9.15 0.81 -17.05
CA SER A 128 -9.99 1.81 -16.38
C SER A 128 -9.72 1.86 -14.88
N TRP A 129 -9.56 0.71 -14.22
CA TRP A 129 -9.24 0.67 -12.79
C TRP A 129 -7.87 1.29 -12.47
N LYS A 130 -6.84 0.90 -13.23
CA LYS A 130 -5.48 1.43 -13.06
C LYS A 130 -5.50 2.96 -13.17
N LYS A 131 -6.12 3.49 -14.21
CA LYS A 131 -6.17 4.94 -14.47
C LYS A 131 -7.02 5.69 -13.43
N ARG A 132 -8.26 5.23 -13.19
CA ARG A 132 -9.25 5.98 -12.41
C ARG A 132 -9.09 5.82 -10.90
N ALA A 133 -8.52 4.71 -10.44
CA ALA A 133 -8.32 4.44 -9.01
C ALA A 133 -6.85 4.54 -8.62
N VAL A 134 -6.01 3.67 -9.18
CA VAL A 134 -4.62 3.51 -8.71
C VAL A 134 -3.78 4.75 -9.00
N GLU A 135 -3.77 5.23 -10.25
CA GLU A 135 -3.01 6.42 -10.65
C GLU A 135 -3.61 7.70 -10.07
N ALA A 136 -4.95 7.83 -10.09
CA ALA A 136 -5.63 8.96 -9.46
C ALA A 136 -5.30 9.07 -7.96
N SER A 137 -5.25 7.95 -7.23
CA SER A 137 -4.87 7.92 -5.81
C SER A 137 -3.46 8.43 -5.55
N LYS A 138 -2.51 8.18 -6.47
CA LYS A 138 -1.14 8.68 -6.32
C LYS A 138 -1.11 10.21 -6.37
N THR A 139 -1.94 10.81 -7.21
CA THR A 139 -2.02 12.27 -7.36
C THR A 139 -2.97 12.96 -6.36
N CYS A 140 -3.75 12.21 -5.59
CA CYS A 140 -4.80 12.77 -4.76
C CYS A 140 -4.29 13.25 -3.39
N ASN A 141 -4.00 14.55 -3.29
CA ASN A 141 -3.58 15.20 -2.03
C ASN A 141 -4.74 15.41 -1.03
N ARG A 142 -6.00 15.26 -1.46
CA ARG A 142 -7.17 15.41 -0.59
C ARG A 142 -7.23 14.35 0.51
N LEU A 143 -6.52 13.25 0.31
CA LEU A 143 -6.41 12.12 1.24
C LEU A 143 -5.45 12.39 2.40
N LEU A 144 -4.73 13.51 2.43
CA LEU A 144 -3.72 13.82 3.45
C LEU A 144 -4.29 14.51 4.72
N ARG A 145 -5.59 14.82 4.78
CA ARG A 145 -6.22 15.60 5.86
C ARG A 145 -7.23 14.80 6.70
N SER A 146 -6.95 13.54 6.98
CA SER A 146 -7.73 12.71 7.92
C SER A 146 -6.97 12.56 9.22
#